data_AF-A0A9E1H954-F1
#
_entry.id   AF-A0A9E1H954-F1
#
_cell.length_a   1.000
_cell.length_b   1.000
_cell.length_c   1.000
_cell.angle_alpha   90.00
_cell.angle_beta   90.00
_cell.angle_gamma   90.00
#
_symmetry.space_group_name_H-M   'P 1'
#
loop_
_entity.id
_entity.type
_entity.pdbx_description
1 polymer ?
#
loop_
_entity_poly.entity_id
_entity_poly.type
_entity_poly.pdbx_seq_one_letter_code
_entity_poly.pdbx_strand_id
1 'polypeptide(L)'
;LEARVPFADHRIIEYVFNVPWEMKYQNGVEKALLRDACKDLLPEELLHRKKSPYPKTYHPGYEKLLIAEMQHILDQPDAPVKTFIDTKKLETFLEAPTEYGKPWFGQLMAGPQLLAYFIQINYWMQKYHLNL
;
A
#
# COMPACT_ATOMS: atom_id res chain seq x y z
N LEU A 1 9.72 -10.11 -18.62
CA LEU A 1 10.70 -9.76 -17.55
C LEU A 1 10.55 -10.81 -16.45
N GLU A 2 11.65 -11.38 -15.95
CA GLU A 2 11.64 -12.24 -14.75
C GLU A 2 12.22 -11.44 -13.58
N ALA A 3 11.44 -11.25 -12.52
CA ALA A 3 11.92 -10.59 -11.30
C ALA A 3 12.41 -11.63 -10.30
N ARG A 4 13.59 -11.39 -9.71
CA ARG A 4 14.13 -12.21 -8.62
C ARG A 4 14.20 -11.39 -7.34
N VAL A 5 13.97 -12.05 -6.20
CA VAL A 5 13.89 -11.42 -4.88
C VAL A 5 14.88 -12.08 -3.90
N PRO A 6 16.18 -11.78 -3.98
CA PRO A 6 17.22 -12.50 -3.21
C PRO A 6 17.00 -12.52 -1.70
N PHE A 7 16.43 -11.47 -1.12
CA PHE A 7 16.12 -11.42 0.32
C PHE A 7 15.00 -12.38 0.76
N ALA A 8 14.23 -12.94 -0.17
CA ALA A 8 13.21 -13.94 0.10
C ALA A 8 13.73 -15.39 -0.04
N ASP A 9 15.04 -15.59 -0.21
CA ASP A 9 15.65 -16.91 -0.22
C ASP A 9 15.44 -17.62 1.12
N HIS A 10 14.93 -18.87 1.08
CA HIS A 10 14.56 -19.60 2.29
C HIS A 10 15.75 -19.79 3.25
N ARG A 11 16.98 -19.91 2.74
CA ARG A 11 18.19 -20.08 3.56
C ARG A 11 18.48 -18.83 4.39
N ILE A 12 18.23 -17.65 3.82
CA ILE A 12 18.39 -16.37 4.53
C ILE A 12 17.31 -16.26 5.61
N ILE A 13 16.07 -16.61 5.28
CA ILE A 13 14.96 -16.56 6.24
C ILE A 13 15.18 -17.52 7.41
N GLU A 14 15.52 -18.78 7.12
CA GLU A 14 15.82 -19.81 8.14
C GLU A 14 16.94 -19.36 9.08
N TYR A 15 18.01 -18.78 8.54
CA TYR A 15 19.09 -18.23 9.36
C TYR A 15 18.61 -17.07 10.24
N VAL A 16 18.01 -16.04 9.64
CA VAL A 16 17.60 -14.81 10.35
C VAL A 16 16.48 -15.07 11.38
N PHE A 17 15.66 -16.10 11.17
CA PHE A 17 14.63 -16.52 12.12
C PHE A 17 15.23 -16.92 13.48
N ASN A 18 16.40 -17.55 13.46
CA ASN A 18 17.10 -18.02 14.67
C ASN A 18 18.01 -16.95 15.31
N VAL A 19 18.20 -15.80 14.67
CA VAL A 19 19.03 -14.71 15.22
C VAL A 19 18.26 -13.94 16.31
N PRO A 20 18.89 -13.63 17.47
CA PRO A 20 18.27 -12.81 18.51
C PRO A 20 17.77 -11.45 18.02
N TRP A 21 16.71 -10.93 18.63
CA TRP A 21 16.06 -9.70 18.16
C TRP A 21 16.95 -8.46 18.31
N GLU A 22 17.68 -8.39 19.42
CA GLU A 22 18.63 -7.32 19.77
C GLU A 22 19.74 -7.13 18.73
N MET A 23 20.13 -8.18 18.00
CA MET A 23 21.08 -8.08 16.89
C MET A 23 20.42 -7.52 15.62
N LYS A 24 19.14 -7.83 15.40
CA LYS A 24 18.37 -7.37 14.23
C LYS A 24 17.95 -5.90 14.37
N TYR A 25 17.75 -5.44 15.60
CA TYR A 25 17.33 -4.10 15.97
C TYR A 25 18.13 -3.59 17.15
N GLN A 26 19.19 -2.84 16.86
CA GLN A 26 20.15 -2.36 17.85
C GLN A 26 20.09 -0.83 17.94
N ASN A 27 20.10 -0.26 19.15
CA ASN A 27 20.15 1.19 19.39
C ASN A 27 19.08 2.00 18.64
N GLY A 28 17.89 1.44 18.42
CA GLY A 28 16.81 2.11 17.69
C GLY A 28 16.98 2.11 16.17
N VAL A 29 17.96 1.38 15.63
CA VAL A 29 18.25 1.29 14.20
C VAL A 29 17.67 0.02 13.62
N GLU A 30 16.80 0.16 12.62
CA GLU A 30 16.27 -0.98 11.89
C GLU A 30 17.33 -1.63 11.00
N LYS A 31 17.25 -2.96 10.87
CA LYS A 31 18.13 -3.75 10.01
C LYS A 31 19.61 -3.63 10.41
N ALA A 32 19.90 -3.47 11.71
CA ALA A 32 21.25 -3.29 12.23
C ALA A 32 22.19 -4.40 11.73
N LEU A 33 21.83 -5.68 11.96
CA LEU A 33 22.58 -6.82 11.44
C LEU A 33 22.91 -6.77 9.95
N LEU A 34 21.97 -6.33 9.10
CA LEU A 34 22.19 -6.22 7.66
C LEU A 34 23.15 -5.07 7.32
N ARG A 35 23.02 -3.93 8.02
CA ARG A 35 23.92 -2.78 7.84
C ARG A 35 25.34 -3.17 8.25
N ASP A 36 25.50 -3.86 9.39
CA ASP A 36 26.79 -4.34 9.87
C ASP A 36 27.42 -5.35 8.90
N ALA A 37 26.63 -6.29 8.37
CA ALA A 37 27.09 -7.28 7.39
C ALA A 37 27.56 -6.65 6.06
N CYS A 38 27.11 -5.43 5.74
CA CYS A 38 27.45 -4.71 4.51
C CYS A 38 28.36 -3.50 4.75
N LYS A 39 28.87 -3.30 5.97
CA LYS A 39 29.61 -2.08 6.35
C LYS A 39 30.84 -1.81 5.48
N ASP A 40 31.51 -2.89 5.07
CA ASP A 40 32.74 -2.82 4.27
C ASP A 40 32.44 -2.77 2.75
N LEU A 41 31.17 -2.86 2.36
CA LEU A 41 30.72 -2.91 0.96
C LEU A 41 30.04 -1.63 0.48
N LEU A 42 29.56 -0.78 1.41
CA LEU A 42 28.74 0.40 1.10
C LEU A 42 29.29 1.64 1.80
N PRO A 43 29.16 2.85 1.20
CA PRO A 43 29.44 4.10 1.89
C PRO A 43 28.55 4.30 3.12
N GLU A 44 29.11 4.94 4.15
CA GLU A 44 28.44 5.28 5.41
C GLU A 44 27.08 5.96 5.19
N GLU A 45 27.01 6.87 4.23
CA GLU A 45 25.79 7.61 3.89
C GLU A 45 24.65 6.69 3.43
N LEU A 46 24.96 5.60 2.70
CA LEU A 46 23.97 4.62 2.28
C LEU A 46 23.62 3.66 3.42
N LEU A 47 24.60 3.30 4.24
CA LEU A 47 24.43 2.45 5.43
C LEU A 47 23.56 3.09 6.50
N HIS A 48 23.47 4.42 6.57
CA HIS A 48 22.64 5.12 7.57
C HIS A 48 21.47 5.89 6.98
N ARG A 49 21.22 5.72 5.67
CA ARG A 49 20.06 6.32 5.01
C ARG A 49 18.76 5.87 5.67
N LYS A 50 17.90 6.83 6.02
CA LYS A 50 16.54 6.56 6.50
C LYS A 50 15.74 5.81 5.43
N LYS A 51 14.88 4.90 5.86
CA LYS A 51 13.94 4.20 4.99
C LYS A 51 13.09 5.21 4.23
N SER A 52 13.28 5.27 2.92
CA SER A 52 12.35 5.93 2.00
C SER A 52 11.47 4.85 1.37
N PRO A 53 10.14 4.91 1.51
CA PRO A 53 9.24 3.99 0.84
C PRO A 53 9.31 4.18 -0.68
N TYR A 54 8.76 3.23 -1.44
CA TYR A 54 8.56 3.42 -2.87
C TYR A 54 7.78 4.72 -3.14
N PRO A 55 8.07 5.40 -4.26
CA PRO A 55 7.39 6.65 -4.60
C PRO A 55 5.87 6.44 -4.62
N LYS A 56 5.15 7.42 -4.07
CA LYS A 56 3.69 7.46 -4.04
C LYS A 56 3.22 8.35 -5.19
N THR A 57 2.26 7.87 -5.98
CA THR A 57 1.76 8.59 -7.16
C THR A 57 0.63 9.55 -6.78
N TYR A 58 0.91 10.66 -6.08
CA TYR A 58 -0.09 11.71 -5.79
C TYR A 58 -0.48 12.54 -7.02
N HIS A 59 -0.64 11.91 -8.17
CA HIS A 59 -0.96 12.61 -9.40
C HIS A 59 -2.42 13.09 -9.36
N PRO A 60 -2.70 14.41 -9.38
CA PRO A 60 -4.07 14.92 -9.22
C PRO A 60 -5.01 14.42 -10.33
N GLY A 61 -4.48 14.16 -11.52
CA GLY A 61 -5.26 13.57 -12.62
C GLY A 61 -5.70 12.12 -12.34
N TYR A 62 -4.90 11.34 -11.61
CA TYR A 62 -5.28 9.96 -11.26
C TYR A 62 -6.42 9.96 -10.25
N GLU A 63 -6.34 10.83 -9.25
CA GLU A 63 -7.41 11.01 -8.25
C GLU A 63 -8.74 11.43 -8.89
N LYS A 64 -8.71 12.40 -9.82
CA LYS A 64 -9.91 12.81 -10.58
C LYS A 64 -10.55 11.66 -11.35
N LEU A 65 -9.74 10.79 -11.97
CA LEU A 65 -10.25 9.62 -12.70
C LEU A 65 -10.93 8.62 -11.74
N LEU A 66 -10.35 8.40 -10.56
CA LEU A 66 -10.94 7.51 -9.56
C LEU A 66 -12.24 8.06 -8.97
N ILE A 67 -12.31 9.37 -8.71
CA ILE A 67 -13.54 10.01 -8.22
C ILE A 67 -14.65 9.88 -9.27
N ALA A 68 -14.34 10.17 -10.54
CA ALA A 68 -15.31 10.06 -11.63
C ALA A 68 -15.82 8.62 -11.80
N GLU A 69 -14.92 7.64 -11.76
CA GLU A 69 -15.29 6.22 -11.86
C GLU A 69 -16.12 5.75 -10.66
N MET A 70 -15.76 6.17 -9.45
CA MET A 70 -16.52 5.82 -8.25
C MET A 70 -17.93 6.44 -8.29
N GLN A 71 -18.06 7.68 -8.76
CA GLN A 71 -19.37 8.30 -8.95
C GLN A 71 -20.21 7.52 -9.97
N HIS A 72 -19.61 7.13 -11.09
CA HIS A 72 -20.28 6.32 -12.10
C HIS A 72 -20.81 4.98 -11.53
N ILE A 73 -20.03 4.31 -10.66
CA ILE A 73 -20.46 3.09 -9.96
C ILE A 73 -21.60 3.40 -8.97
N LEU A 74 -21.54 4.52 -8.26
CA LEU A 74 -22.61 4.92 -7.33
C LEU A 74 -23.92 5.25 -8.04
N ASP A 75 -23.88 5.67 -9.30
CA ASP A 75 -25.08 5.92 -10.11
C ASP A 75 -25.76 4.62 -10.58
N GLN A 76 -25.06 3.48 -10.56
CA GLN A 76 -25.60 2.17 -10.95
C GLN A 76 -26.39 1.54 -9.78
N PRO A 77 -27.72 1.34 -9.88
CA PRO A 77 -28.54 0.87 -8.76
C PRO A 77 -28.10 -0.48 -8.18
N ASP A 78 -27.60 -1.36 -9.05
CA ASP A 78 -27.23 -2.75 -8.80
C ASP A 78 -25.72 -2.96 -8.61
N ALA A 79 -24.94 -1.87 -8.46
CA ALA A 79 -23.52 -1.98 -8.20
C ALA A 79 -23.24 -2.80 -6.93
N PRO A 80 -22.62 -3.99 -7.03
CA PRO A 80 -22.52 -4.94 -5.92
C PRO A 80 -21.66 -4.43 -4.77
N VAL A 81 -20.73 -3.49 -5.03
CA VAL A 81 -19.92 -2.88 -3.97
C VAL A 81 -20.79 -2.13 -2.94
N LYS A 82 -21.98 -1.65 -3.33
CA LYS A 82 -22.93 -0.93 -2.45
C LYS A 82 -23.37 -1.76 -1.25
N THR A 83 -23.27 -3.09 -1.31
CA THR A 83 -23.56 -3.99 -0.18
C THR A 83 -22.54 -3.86 0.96
N PHE A 84 -21.33 -3.37 0.66
CA PHE A 84 -20.23 -3.26 1.63
C PHE A 84 -19.93 -1.83 2.07
N ILE A 85 -20.47 -0.84 1.36
CA ILE A 85 -20.13 0.57 1.58
C ILE A 85 -21.36 1.37 2.00
N ASP A 86 -21.18 2.30 2.93
CA ASP A 86 -22.17 3.32 3.24
C ASP A 86 -22.12 4.40 2.15
N THR A 87 -23.09 4.39 1.24
CA THR A 87 -23.09 5.27 0.06
C THR A 87 -23.10 6.74 0.43
N LYS A 88 -23.86 7.13 1.46
CA LYS A 88 -23.93 8.54 1.92
C LYS A 88 -22.59 9.03 2.45
N LYS A 89 -21.88 8.18 3.21
CA LYS A 89 -20.54 8.52 3.69
C LYS A 89 -19.54 8.61 2.54
N LEU A 90 -19.67 7.75 1.53
CA LEU A 90 -18.79 7.79 0.37
C LEU A 90 -19.02 9.05 -0.47
N GLU A 91 -20.27 9.44 -0.73
CA GLU A 91 -20.60 10.71 -1.40
C GLU A 91 -19.99 11.91 -0.65
N THR A 92 -20.20 11.97 0.66
CA THR A 92 -19.58 13.01 1.52
C THR A 92 -18.06 13.01 1.41
N PHE A 93 -17.44 11.82 1.31
CA PHE A 93 -15.99 11.68 1.17
C PHE A 93 -15.48 12.16 -0.20
N LEU A 94 -16.23 11.91 -1.28
CA LEU A 94 -15.88 12.35 -2.64
C LEU A 94 -15.97 13.87 -2.80
N GLU A 95 -16.86 14.52 -2.06
CA GLU A 95 -17.04 15.99 -2.07
C GLU A 95 -16.05 16.73 -1.16
N ALA A 96 -15.43 16.03 -0.21
CA ALA A 96 -14.52 16.64 0.75
C ALA A 96 -13.26 17.20 0.03
N PRO A 97 -12.72 18.34 0.50
CA PRO A 97 -11.45 18.84 0.00
C PRO A 97 -10.36 17.80 0.21
N THR A 98 -9.38 17.78 -0.70
CA THR A 98 -8.29 16.81 -0.73
C THR A 98 -7.30 17.04 0.41
N GLU A 99 -7.74 16.84 1.65
CA GLU A 99 -6.88 16.76 2.81
C GLU A 99 -6.52 15.29 3.01
N TYR A 100 -5.30 14.93 2.59
CA TYR A 100 -4.77 13.59 2.78
C TYR A 100 -4.54 13.33 4.28
N GLY A 101 -5.60 12.91 4.97
CA GLY A 101 -5.53 12.38 6.33
C GLY A 101 -4.77 11.05 6.39
N LYS A 102 -4.84 10.38 7.55
CA LYS A 102 -4.23 9.05 7.69
C LYS A 102 -4.90 8.07 6.71
N PRO A 103 -4.13 7.26 5.96
CA PRO A 103 -4.70 6.29 5.04
C PRO A 103 -5.53 5.25 5.80
N TRP A 104 -6.70 4.91 5.25
CA TRP A 104 -7.58 3.87 5.80
C TRP A 104 -7.00 2.46 5.67
N PHE A 105 -6.31 2.19 4.57
CA PHE A 105 -5.64 0.91 4.31
C PHE A 105 -4.30 1.12 3.61
N GLY A 106 -3.25 0.46 4.10
CA GLY A 106 -1.89 0.58 3.58
C GLY A 106 -1.17 1.88 3.98
N GLN A 107 0.12 1.98 3.64
CA GLN A 107 0.95 3.18 3.91
C GLN A 107 0.88 4.24 2.79
N LEU A 108 0.16 3.96 1.70
CA LEU A 108 0.28 4.68 0.44
C LEU A 108 -1.04 5.36 0.06
N MET A 109 -0.93 6.54 -0.53
CA MET A 109 -1.96 7.19 -1.36
C MET A 109 -3.33 7.54 -0.74
N ALA A 110 -3.59 7.26 0.54
CA ALA A 110 -4.78 7.71 1.28
C ALA A 110 -6.11 7.52 0.51
N GLY A 111 -6.81 8.60 0.19
CA GLY A 111 -8.11 8.58 -0.50
C GLY A 111 -8.08 7.90 -1.87
N PRO A 112 -7.18 8.29 -2.79
CA PRO A 112 -7.00 7.60 -4.07
C PRO A 112 -6.85 6.07 -3.95
N GLN A 113 -6.11 5.57 -2.96
CA GLN A 113 -5.97 4.12 -2.78
C GLN A 113 -7.28 3.44 -2.37
N LEU A 114 -8.05 4.11 -1.50
CA LEU A 114 -9.35 3.63 -1.06
C LEU A 114 -10.33 3.53 -2.22
N LEU A 115 -10.45 4.59 -3.03
CA LEU A 115 -11.33 4.61 -4.20
C LEU A 115 -10.94 3.52 -5.20
N ALA A 116 -9.65 3.40 -5.52
CA ALA A 116 -9.15 2.35 -6.39
C ALA A 116 -9.50 0.95 -5.89
N TYR A 117 -9.44 0.73 -4.57
CA TYR A 117 -9.81 -0.56 -3.97
C TYR A 117 -11.30 -0.87 -4.11
N PHE A 118 -12.19 0.10 -3.85
CA PHE A 118 -13.63 -0.11 -4.05
C PHE A 118 -13.99 -0.37 -5.51
N ILE A 119 -13.39 0.37 -6.44
CA ILE A 119 -13.56 0.13 -7.88
C ILE A 119 -13.11 -1.29 -8.25
N GLN A 120 -11.96 -1.74 -7.75
CA GLN A 120 -11.45 -3.09 -8.00
C GLN A 120 -12.37 -4.18 -7.43
N ILE A 121 -12.90 -4.00 -6.23
CA ILE A 121 -13.86 -4.95 -5.63
C ILE A 121 -15.15 -4.99 -6.45
N ASN A 122 -15.70 -3.83 -6.85
CA ASN A 122 -16.89 -3.78 -7.69
C ASN A 122 -16.68 -4.53 -9.01
N TYR A 123 -15.57 -4.22 -9.70
CA TYR A 123 -15.21 -4.88 -10.96
C TYR A 123 -15.02 -6.39 -10.77
N TRP A 124 -14.34 -6.82 -9.71
CA TRP A 124 -14.13 -8.22 -9.39
C TRP A 124 -15.46 -8.96 -9.19
N MET A 125 -16.38 -8.39 -8.42
CA MET A 125 -17.70 -8.99 -8.20
C MET A 125 -18.51 -9.07 -9.49
N GLN A 126 -18.53 -8.01 -10.30
CA GLN A 126 -19.23 -8.00 -11.58
C GLN A 126 -18.63 -9.04 -12.55
N LYS A 127 -17.30 -9.10 -12.64
CA LYS A 127 -16.57 -10.01 -13.53
C LYS A 127 -16.82 -11.48 -13.22
N TYR A 128 -16.90 -11.82 -11.94
CA TYR A 128 -17.09 -13.20 -11.49
C TYR A 128 -18.53 -13.51 -11.09
N HIS A 129 -19.47 -12.61 -11.37
CA HIS A 129 -20.90 -12.74 -11.05
C HIS A 129 -21.16 -13.14 -9.60
N LEU A 130 -20.45 -12.47 -8.68
CA LEU A 130 -20.55 -12.75 -7.26
C LEU A 130 -21.78 -12.07 -6.67
N ASN A 131 -22.62 -12.86 -6.03
CA ASN A 131 -23.77 -12.41 -5.25
C ASN A 131 -23.52 -12.74 -3.76
N LEU A 132 -24.06 -11.91 -2.88
CA LEU A 132 -24.00 -12.08 -1.42
C LEU A 132 -25.35 -12.55 -0.88
#